data_AF-A0A6B1IP79-F1
#
_entry.id   AF-A0A6B1IP79-F1
#
_cell.length_a   1.000
_cell.length_b   1.000
_cell.length_c   1.000
_cell.angle_alpha   90.00
_cell.angle_beta   90.00
_cell.angle_gamma   90.00
#
_symmetry.space_group_name_H-M   'P 1'
#
loop_
_entity.id
_entity.type
_entity.pdbx_description
1 polymer ?
#
loop_
_entity_poly.entity_id
_entity_poly.type
_entity_poly.pdbx_seq_one_letter_code
_entity_poly.pdbx_strand_id
1 'polypeptide(L)'
;MLDAALAATEADDGVALSLRIENAGSEPVTLDFRTGQRAEFTAYPADEGAEGSAADGDDPVWRYGAGRMFTQALGSEAIGPGEAVGYEATWRDPPAGTYRVVGEATATDRDVRAEAVVDVE
;
A
#
# COMPACT_ATOMS: atom_id res chain seq x y z
N MET A 1 18.18 -1.85 -4.16
CA MET A 1 17.49 -1.01 -3.16
C MET A 1 16.10 -0.79 -3.71
N LEU A 2 15.06 -0.95 -2.88
CA LEU A 2 13.69 -0.70 -3.32
C LEU A 2 13.20 0.58 -2.64
N ASP A 3 12.70 1.51 -3.45
CA ASP A 3 12.05 2.74 -2.99
C ASP A 3 10.56 2.62 -3.24
N ALA A 4 9.76 3.02 -2.26
CA ALA A 4 8.31 2.98 -2.32
C ALA A 4 7.73 4.40 -2.23
N ALA A 5 6.71 4.66 -3.04
CA ALA A 5 5.92 5.88 -2.97
C ALA A 5 4.44 5.52 -3.02
N LEU A 6 3.66 6.10 -2.12
CA LEU A 6 2.20 5.96 -2.10
C LEU A 6 1.56 7.30 -2.45
N ALA A 7 0.61 7.26 -3.37
CA ALA A 7 -0.35 8.33 -3.58
C ALA A 7 -1.72 7.91 -3.04
N ALA A 8 -2.36 8.80 -2.28
CA ALA A 8 -3.75 8.70 -1.87
C ALA A 8 -4.46 9.98 -2.30
N THR A 9 -5.56 9.87 -3.02
CA THR A 9 -6.26 11.02 -3.59
C THR A 9 -7.76 10.78 -3.55
N GLU A 10 -8.49 11.74 -3.01
CA GLU A 10 -9.95 11.74 -3.08
C GLU A 10 -10.43 11.85 -4.54
N ALA A 11 -11.44 11.05 -4.88
CA ALA A 11 -12.07 10.95 -6.18
C ALA A 11 -13.58 10.75 -6.01
N ASP A 12 -14.35 10.87 -7.10
CA ASP A 12 -15.83 10.82 -7.05
C ASP A 12 -16.40 9.55 -6.40
N ASP A 13 -15.68 8.41 -6.48
CA ASP A 13 -16.09 7.10 -5.94
C ASP A 13 -15.36 6.70 -4.63
N GLY A 14 -14.70 7.66 -3.96
CA GLY A 14 -13.93 7.45 -2.72
C GLY A 14 -12.45 7.80 -2.88
N VAL A 15 -11.55 7.11 -2.17
CA VAL A 15 -10.11 7.38 -2.24
C VAL A 15 -9.41 6.42 -3.20
N ALA A 16 -8.75 6.96 -4.21
CA ALA A 16 -7.85 6.25 -5.11
C ALA A 16 -6.45 6.12 -4.49
N LEU A 17 -5.90 4.91 -4.50
CA LEU A 17 -4.61 4.56 -3.92
C LEU A 17 -3.71 3.97 -4.99
N SER A 18 -2.46 4.46 -5.06
CA SER A 18 -1.45 3.97 -6.00
C SER A 18 -0.10 3.83 -5.29
N LEU A 19 0.31 2.58 -5.06
CA LEU A 19 1.63 2.23 -4.56
C LEU A 19 2.57 1.97 -5.74
N ARG A 20 3.67 2.71 -5.81
CA ARG A 20 4.75 2.49 -6.76
C ARG A 20 5.98 1.98 -6.02
N ILE A 21 6.56 0.88 -6.50
CA ILE A 21 7.81 0.33 -5.97
C ILE A 21 8.83 0.33 -7.10
N GLU A 22 9.94 1.04 -6.89
CA GLU A 22 11.03 1.18 -7.85
C GLU A 22 12.29 0.49 -7.34
N ASN A 23 13.01 -0.17 -8.23
CA ASN A 23 14.35 -0.67 -7.94
C ASN A 23 15.41 0.37 -8.31
N ALA A 24 15.75 1.26 -7.38
CA ALA A 24 16.84 2.21 -7.52
C ALA A 24 18.25 1.57 -7.42
N GLY A 25 18.32 0.24 -7.25
CA GLY A 25 19.58 -0.51 -7.28
C GLY A 25 20.10 -0.79 -8.69
N SER A 26 21.31 -1.33 -8.75
CA SER A 26 21.96 -1.74 -10.01
C SER A 26 21.78 -3.22 -10.36
N GLU A 27 21.13 -4.00 -9.49
CA GLU A 27 20.87 -5.43 -9.67
C GLU A 27 19.36 -5.70 -9.64
N PRO A 28 18.87 -6.69 -10.42
CA PRO A 28 17.46 -7.05 -10.40
C PRO A 28 17.03 -7.55 -9.02
N VAL A 29 15.80 -7.24 -8.64
CA VAL A 29 15.19 -7.68 -7.38
C VAL A 29 13.93 -8.46 -7.68
N THR A 30 13.76 -9.59 -7.00
CA THR A 30 12.52 -10.38 -7.06
C THR A 30 11.69 -10.15 -5.80
N LEU A 31 10.39 -9.98 -5.97
CA LEU A 31 9.38 -10.04 -4.92
C LEU A 31 8.66 -11.39 -5.01
N ASP A 32 8.68 -12.21 -3.96
CA ASP A 32 7.96 -13.47 -3.91
C ASP A 32 6.72 -13.36 -3.02
N PHE A 33 5.61 -13.94 -3.50
CA PHE A 33 4.30 -13.82 -2.87
C PHE A 33 3.72 -15.20 -2.60
N ARG A 34 3.02 -15.34 -1.47
CA ARG A 34 2.35 -16.60 -1.08
C ARG A 34 0.94 -16.76 -1.65
N THR A 35 0.35 -15.67 -2.14
CA THR A 35 -1.00 -15.65 -2.70
C THR A 35 -1.03 -14.75 -3.94
N GLY A 36 -2.20 -14.64 -4.57
CA GLY A 36 -2.46 -13.68 -5.63
C GLY A 36 -2.55 -12.22 -5.16
N GLN A 37 -2.56 -11.95 -3.85
CA GLN A 37 -2.47 -10.59 -3.33
C GLN A 37 -1.04 -10.10 -3.51
N ARG A 38 -0.87 -8.96 -4.20
CA ARG A 38 0.44 -8.32 -4.43
C ARG A 38 0.71 -7.15 -3.51
N ALA A 39 -0.36 -6.46 -3.09
CA ALA A 39 -0.29 -5.35 -2.17
C ALA A 39 -1.44 -5.39 -1.16
N GLU A 40 -1.21 -4.80 0.00
CA GLU A 40 -2.20 -4.45 1.00
C GLU A 40 -2.21 -2.93 1.16
N PHE A 41 -3.41 -2.38 1.40
CA PHE A 41 -3.57 -0.97 1.73
C PHE A 41 -4.42 -0.89 2.99
N THR A 42 -3.94 -0.18 3.99
CA THR A 42 -4.63 -0.05 5.27
C THR A 42 -4.77 1.42 5.62
N ALA A 43 -5.99 1.86 5.92
CA ALA A 43 -6.29 3.21 6.34
C ALA A 43 -6.50 3.27 7.85
N TYR A 44 -5.88 4.26 8.48
CA TYR A 44 -5.97 4.57 9.89
C TYR A 44 -6.48 6.01 10.04
N PRO A 45 -7.25 6.33 11.08
CA PRO A 45 -7.50 7.72 11.47
C PRO A 45 -6.15 8.43 11.64
N ALA A 46 -6.01 9.64 11.12
CA ALA A 46 -4.86 10.47 11.41
C ALA A 46 -5.14 11.25 12.70
N ASP A 47 -4.51 10.89 13.82
CA ASP A 47 -4.53 11.75 15.01
C ASP A 47 -3.80 13.07 14.72
N GLU A 48 -4.42 14.20 15.06
CA GLU A 48 -3.80 15.52 15.03
C GLU A 48 -2.63 15.56 16.04
N GLY A 49 -1.43 15.12 15.61
CA GLY A 49 -0.20 15.17 16.41
C GLY A 49 0.67 13.91 16.39
N ALA A 50 0.27 12.85 15.71
CA ALA A 50 1.10 11.65 15.54
C ALA A 50 2.11 11.86 14.40
N GLU A 51 3.17 12.63 14.68
CA GLU A 51 4.33 12.71 13.79
C GLU A 51 4.97 11.33 13.65
N GLY A 52 4.83 10.72 12.47
CA GLY A 52 5.74 9.72 11.93
C GLY A 52 5.88 8.45 12.76
N SER A 53 4.97 7.51 12.53
CA SER A 53 5.08 6.04 12.64
C SER A 53 3.68 5.53 12.88
N ALA A 54 3.26 4.48 12.17
CA ALA A 54 2.17 3.66 12.65
C ALA A 54 2.56 3.19 14.06
N ALA A 55 2.00 3.82 15.09
CA ALA A 55 1.99 3.20 16.39
C ALA A 55 1.26 1.87 16.15
N ASP A 56 1.97 0.77 16.33
CA ASP A 56 1.38 -0.57 16.47
C ASP A 56 0.32 -0.48 17.58
N GLY A 57 -0.90 -0.04 17.24
CA GLY A 57 -1.87 0.40 18.25
C GLY A 57 -3.16 0.99 17.70
N ASP A 58 -3.14 1.69 16.56
CA ASP A 58 -4.37 2.21 15.96
C ASP A 58 -5.16 1.13 15.23
N ASP A 59 -6.45 1.01 15.57
CA ASP A 59 -7.37 0.12 14.85
C ASP A 59 -7.64 0.69 13.43
N PRO A 60 -7.38 -0.08 12.37
CA PRO A 60 -7.61 0.40 11.01
C PRO A 60 -9.11 0.56 10.74
N VAL A 61 -9.48 1.65 10.08
CA VAL A 61 -10.86 1.90 9.63
C VAL A 61 -11.19 1.15 8.34
N TRP A 62 -10.16 0.78 7.57
CA TRP A 62 -10.31 0.05 6.32
C TRP A 62 -9.06 -0.73 5.94
N ARG A 63 -9.25 -1.89 5.29
CA ARG A 63 -8.18 -2.73 4.73
C ARG A 63 -8.59 -3.21 3.34
N TYR A 64 -7.72 -3.08 2.35
CA TYR A 64 -7.97 -3.51 0.98
C TYR A 64 -8.26 -5.02 0.90
N GLY A 65 -7.46 -5.84 1.58
CA GLY A 65 -7.60 -7.29 1.55
C GLY A 65 -8.82 -7.82 2.32
N ALA A 66 -9.42 -7.01 3.21
CA ALA A 66 -10.54 -7.46 4.03
C ALA A 66 -11.77 -7.79 3.17
N GLY A 67 -12.25 -9.03 3.30
CA GLY A 67 -13.40 -9.53 2.55
C GLY A 67 -13.11 -9.85 1.06
N ARG A 68 -11.88 -9.71 0.59
CA ARG A 68 -11.49 -10.09 -0.77
C ARG A 68 -10.95 -11.52 -0.81
N MET A 69 -11.22 -12.21 -1.92
CA MET A 69 -10.66 -13.53 -2.19
C MET A 69 -9.45 -13.39 -3.10
N PHE A 70 -8.33 -13.97 -2.67
CA PHE A 70 -7.12 -14.08 -3.48
C PHE A 70 -6.79 -15.55 -3.73
N THR A 71 -6.31 -15.85 -4.94
CA THR A 71 -5.86 -17.20 -5.28
C THR A 71 -4.75 -17.64 -4.35
N GLN A 72 -4.77 -18.90 -3.90
CA GLN A 72 -3.73 -19.50 -3.07
C GLN A 72 -2.57 -20.02 -3.92
N ALA A 73 -2.14 -19.23 -4.90
CA ALA A 73 -1.06 -19.55 -5.82
C ALA A 73 0.16 -18.69 -5.47
N LEU A 74 1.32 -19.35 -5.37
CA LEU A 74 2.60 -18.65 -5.28
C LEU A 74 2.83 -17.86 -6.57
N GLY A 75 3.50 -16.72 -6.45
CA GLY A 75 3.95 -15.98 -7.63
C GLY A 75 5.15 -15.12 -7.29
N SER A 76 5.86 -14.69 -8.32
CA SER A 76 7.01 -13.81 -8.18
C SER A 76 6.99 -12.75 -9.26
N GLU A 77 7.56 -11.59 -8.94
CA GLU A 77 7.69 -10.46 -9.86
C GLU A 77 9.12 -9.93 -9.80
N ALA A 78 9.78 -9.89 -10.95
CA ALA A 78 11.13 -9.36 -11.07
C ALA A 78 11.08 -7.89 -11.47
N ILE A 79 11.85 -7.06 -10.77
CA ILE A 79 11.99 -5.64 -11.01
C ILE A 79 13.45 -5.39 -11.39
N GLY A 80 13.69 -5.08 -12.66
CA GLY A 80 15.02 -4.75 -13.16
C GLY A 80 15.58 -3.44 -12.56
N PRO A 81 16.89 -3.18 -12.74
CA PRO A 81 17.49 -1.91 -12.33
C PRO A 81 16.79 -0.70 -13.00
N GLY A 82 16.32 0.25 -12.19
CA GLY A 82 15.57 1.43 -12.64
C GLY A 82 14.13 1.16 -13.08
N GLU A 83 13.66 -0.09 -13.01
CA GLU A 83 12.25 -0.42 -13.28
C GLU A 83 11.39 -0.23 -12.04
N ALA A 84 10.08 -0.10 -12.27
CA ALA A 84 9.10 0.02 -11.21
C ALA A 84 7.83 -0.77 -11.53
N VAL A 85 7.17 -1.19 -10.47
CA VAL A 85 5.87 -1.85 -10.50
C VAL A 85 4.85 -1.02 -9.72
N GLY A 86 3.59 -1.09 -10.15
CA GLY A 86 2.50 -0.30 -9.59
C GLY A 86 1.35 -1.19 -9.13
N TYR A 87 0.80 -0.87 -7.97
CA TYR A 87 -0.39 -1.52 -7.41
C TYR A 87 -1.43 -0.47 -7.07
N GLU A 88 -2.68 -0.75 -7.42
CA GLU A 88 -3.77 0.21 -7.29
C GLU A 88 -4.91 -0.37 -6.47
N ALA A 89 -5.59 0.50 -5.72
CA ALA A 89 -6.79 0.17 -4.97
C ALA A 89 -7.73 1.37 -4.89
N THR A 90 -9.00 1.09 -4.58
CA THR A 90 -10.00 2.12 -4.28
C THR A 90 -10.63 1.78 -2.94
N TRP A 91 -10.55 2.73 -2.00
CA TRP A 91 -11.36 2.72 -0.78
C TRP A 91 -12.64 3.47 -1.07
N ARG A 92 -13.75 2.73 -1.26
CA ARG A 92 -15.05 3.29 -1.61
C ARG A 92 -15.82 3.76 -0.38
N ASP A 93 -16.57 4.84 -0.57
CA ASP A 93 -17.44 5.45 0.45
C ASP A 93 -16.75 5.62 1.83
N PRO A 94 -15.52 6.18 1.89
CA PRO A 94 -14.88 6.49 3.17
C PRO A 94 -15.73 7.48 3.97
N PRO A 95 -15.81 7.37 5.30
CA PRO A 95 -16.34 8.45 6.12
C PRO A 95 -15.48 9.71 5.94
N ALA A 96 -16.08 10.88 6.11
CA ALA A 96 -15.33 12.14 6.10
C ALA A 96 -14.32 12.18 7.26
N GLY A 97 -13.13 12.71 6.99
CA GLY A 97 -12.03 12.81 7.94
C GLY A 97 -10.65 12.74 7.29
N THR A 98 -9.62 12.93 8.12
CA THR A 98 -8.22 12.79 7.70
C THR A 98 -7.71 11.39 8.03
N TYR A 99 -7.11 10.74 7.05
CA TYR A 99 -6.63 9.38 7.17
C TYR A 99 -5.18 9.27 6.75
N ARG A 100 -4.42 8.48 7.53
CA ARG A 100 -3.13 7.96 7.09
C ARG A 100 -3.36 6.62 6.41
N VAL A 101 -2.93 6.49 5.17
CA VAL A 101 -2.97 5.24 4.42
C VAL A 101 -1.56 4.67 4.32
N VAL A 102 -1.42 3.39 4.63
CA VAL A 102 -0.18 2.62 4.45
C VAL A 102 -0.40 1.63 3.31
N GLY A 103 0.49 1.65 2.32
CA GLY A 103 0.52 0.71 1.20
C GLY A 103 1.78 -0.12 1.29
N GLU A 104 1.65 -1.45 1.25
CA GLU A 104 2.76 -2.39 1.37
C GLU A 104 2.67 -3.49 0.30
N ALA A 105 3.82 -3.92 -0.21
CA ALA A 105 3.88 -5.17 -0.96
C ALA A 105 3.75 -6.34 0.01
N THR A 106 2.92 -7.33 -0.32
CA THR A 106 2.74 -8.56 0.47
C THR A 106 3.84 -9.60 0.21
N ALA A 107 5.00 -9.14 -0.28
CA ALA A 107 6.13 -9.99 -0.58
C ALA A 107 6.71 -10.59 0.71
N THR A 108 7.16 -11.84 0.68
CA THR A 108 7.63 -12.52 1.92
C THR A 108 9.08 -12.29 2.26
N ASP A 109 9.84 -11.79 1.30
CA ASP A 109 11.31 -11.76 1.33
C ASP A 109 11.83 -10.33 1.49
N ARG A 110 10.91 -9.35 1.44
CA ARG A 110 11.18 -7.92 1.48
C ARG A 110 10.05 -7.19 2.22
N ASP A 111 10.43 -6.30 3.13
CA ASP A 111 9.52 -5.32 3.72
C ASP A 111 9.62 -4.03 2.90
N VAL A 112 8.58 -3.71 2.11
CA VAL A 112 8.55 -2.51 1.27
C VAL A 112 7.17 -1.88 1.38
N ARG A 113 7.15 -0.65 1.88
CA ARG A 113 5.93 0.09 2.18
C ARG A 113 6.15 1.59 2.10
N ALA A 114 5.07 2.31 1.84
CA ALA A 114 5.01 3.76 1.86
C ALA A 114 3.67 4.21 2.47
N GLU A 115 3.64 5.44 2.93
CA GLU A 115 2.45 6.04 3.52
C GLU A 115 2.09 7.37 2.84
N ALA A 116 0.81 7.72 2.91
CA ALA A 116 0.25 8.97 2.41
C ALA A 116 -0.88 9.41 3.34
N VAL A 117 -1.11 10.72 3.41
CA VAL A 117 -2.28 11.28 4.11
C VAL A 117 -3.29 11.73 3.06
N VAL A 118 -4.56 11.52 3.36
CA VAL A 118 -5.68 11.97 2.55
C VAL A 118 -6.76 12.55 3.45
N ASP A 119 -7.31 13.69 3.04
CA ASP A 119 -8.50 14.28 3.61
C ASP A 119 -9.70 13.87 2.74
N VAL A 120 -10.79 13.47 3.39
CA VAL A 120 -12.06 13.09 2.75
C VAL A 120 -13.14 14.05 3.25
N GLU A 121 -13.86 14.70 2.33
CA GLU A 121 -14.87 15.74 2.62
C GLU A 121 -16.32 15.22 2.66
#